data_AF-A0A1M6IZ29-F1
#
_entry.id   AF-A0A1M6IZ29-F1
#
_cell.length_a   1.000
_cell.length_b   1.000
_cell.length_c   1.000
_cell.angle_alpha   90.00
_cell.angle_beta   90.00
_cell.angle_gamma   90.00
#
_symmetry.space_group_name_H-M   'P 1'
#
loop_
_entity.id
_entity.type
_entity.pdbx_description
1 polymer ?
#
loop_
_entity_poly.entity_id
_entity_poly.type
_entity_poly.pdbx_seq_one_letter_code
_entity_poly.pdbx_strand_id
1 'polypeptide(L)'
;MNLFANRKLLIATKHAKERVMAPLLEPALGVQCFTDPAFDTDAFGTFTAEVARAGDPLTTVRQKCLRALEANHCDLGVASEGSFGPHPASPFVRADEEWVLLLDRKHNLEITVREISLNTNFNGQTVASEEALWAFADAALFPSHGLILRRAADDPTGIIKGITTSEQLRRAFQKIYGESGSAYVETDMRALYNPTRMAVIEKATAALVAKAQSCCPQCAMPGFGITAARRGLACGLCGSPTRSVRSYEYACQHCGFAKEELYPHAKTKEDPMYCDFCNP
;
A
#
# COMPACT_ATOMS: atom_id res chain seq x y z
N MET A 1 23.93 -16.58 -7.03
CA MET A 1 23.02 -16.68 -8.20
C MET A 1 21.82 -15.81 -7.92
N ASN A 2 21.43 -14.95 -8.86
CA ASN A 2 20.21 -14.16 -8.74
C ASN A 2 19.03 -15.04 -9.21
N LEU A 3 18.20 -15.51 -8.27
CA LEU A 3 17.12 -16.49 -8.48
C LEU A 3 16.10 -16.03 -9.53
N PHE A 4 15.95 -14.71 -9.70
CA PHE A 4 14.96 -14.10 -10.58
C PHE A 4 15.52 -13.69 -11.94
N ALA A 5 16.84 -13.66 -12.10
CA ALA A 5 17.47 -13.09 -13.29
C ALA A 5 17.03 -13.78 -14.59
N ASN A 6 16.87 -12.97 -15.64
CA ASN A 6 16.42 -13.34 -16.99
C ASN A 6 15.01 -13.96 -17.06
N ARG A 7 14.20 -13.80 -16.02
CA ARG A 7 12.79 -14.24 -16.03
C ARG A 7 11.86 -13.08 -16.35
N LYS A 8 10.71 -13.41 -16.94
CA LYS A 8 9.61 -12.46 -17.09
C LYS A 8 8.88 -12.32 -15.75
N LEU A 9 8.65 -11.09 -15.32
CA LEU A 9 7.89 -10.77 -14.11
C LEU A 9 6.60 -10.05 -14.50
N LEU A 10 5.47 -10.65 -14.16
CA LEU A 10 4.16 -10.02 -14.36
C LEU A 10 3.89 -9.00 -13.26
N ILE A 11 3.59 -7.75 -13.62
CA ILE A 11 3.06 -6.76 -12.68
C ILE A 11 1.53 -6.79 -12.79
N ALA A 12 0.86 -7.33 -11.78
CA ALA A 12 -0.59 -7.47 -11.74
C ALA A 12 -1.26 -6.13 -11.38
N THR A 13 -1.43 -5.27 -12.38
CA THR A 13 -1.94 -3.90 -12.22
C THR A 13 -2.81 -3.46 -13.40
N LYS A 14 -3.86 -2.67 -13.11
CA LYS A 14 -4.69 -1.94 -14.09
C LYS A 14 -4.44 -0.43 -14.08
N HIS A 15 -3.79 0.10 -13.04
CA HIS A 15 -3.73 1.54 -12.77
C HIS A 15 -2.30 2.10 -12.86
N ALA A 16 -1.57 1.70 -13.91
CA ALA A 16 -0.26 2.26 -14.25
C ALA A 16 0.84 2.13 -13.17
N LYS A 17 0.65 1.26 -12.17
CA LYS A 17 1.62 1.05 -11.07
C LYS A 17 2.97 0.54 -11.57
N GLU A 18 3.00 -0.14 -12.72
CA GLU A 18 4.24 -0.60 -13.36
C GLU A 18 5.23 0.53 -13.61
N ARG A 19 4.76 1.78 -13.78
CA ARG A 19 5.61 2.96 -13.97
C ARG A 19 6.57 3.23 -12.82
N VAL A 20 6.18 2.90 -11.59
CA VAL A 20 7.03 3.06 -10.41
C VAL A 20 7.63 1.73 -9.94
N MET A 21 7.01 0.60 -10.28
CA MET A 21 7.47 -0.72 -9.85
C MET A 21 8.57 -1.28 -10.76
N ALA A 22 8.38 -1.26 -12.08
CA ALA A 22 9.31 -1.86 -13.03
C ALA A 22 10.73 -1.25 -12.97
N PRO A 23 10.91 0.09 -12.89
CA PRO A 23 12.25 0.69 -12.82
C PRO A 23 13.08 0.26 -11.61
N LEU A 24 12.42 -0.19 -10.52
CA LEU A 24 13.09 -0.72 -9.34
C LEU A 24 13.36 -2.22 -9.47
N LEU A 25 12.38 -2.97 -9.99
CA LEU A 25 12.43 -4.43 -10.06
C LEU A 25 13.42 -4.94 -11.11
N GLU A 26 13.41 -4.37 -12.31
CA GLU A 26 14.23 -4.84 -13.43
C GLU A 26 15.73 -4.80 -13.13
N PRO A 27 16.35 -3.65 -12.76
CA PRO A 27 17.79 -3.62 -12.49
C PRO A 27 18.16 -4.40 -11.23
N ALA A 28 17.31 -4.41 -10.20
CA ALA A 28 17.66 -5.01 -8.92
C ALA A 28 17.52 -6.53 -8.89
N LEU A 29 16.55 -7.08 -9.62
CA LEU A 29 16.27 -8.52 -9.70
C LEU A 29 16.72 -9.13 -11.03
N GLY A 30 17.10 -8.34 -12.02
CA GLY A 30 17.50 -8.81 -13.35
C GLY A 30 16.34 -9.41 -14.14
N VAL A 31 15.11 -9.00 -13.86
CA VAL A 31 13.88 -9.49 -14.51
C VAL A 31 13.49 -8.61 -15.70
N GLN A 32 12.58 -9.10 -16.53
CA GLN A 32 11.89 -8.32 -17.56
C GLN A 32 10.43 -8.13 -17.14
N CYS A 33 10.05 -6.91 -16.79
CA CYS A 33 8.70 -6.63 -16.32
C CYS A 33 7.73 -6.52 -17.51
N PHE A 34 6.52 -7.02 -17.33
CA PHE A 34 5.42 -6.80 -18.27
C PHE A 34 4.09 -6.71 -17.52
N THR A 35 3.08 -6.15 -18.17
CA THR A 35 1.71 -6.07 -17.68
C THR A 35 0.76 -6.78 -18.63
N ASP A 36 -0.40 -7.18 -18.12
CA ASP A 36 -1.52 -7.66 -18.92
C ASP A 36 -2.66 -6.63 -18.88
N PRO A 37 -2.84 -5.81 -19.94
CA PRO A 37 -3.90 -4.81 -19.99
C PRO A 37 -5.31 -5.39 -19.93
N ALA A 38 -5.49 -6.68 -20.27
CA ALA A 38 -6.78 -7.35 -20.24
C ALA A 38 -7.16 -7.88 -18.84
N PHE A 39 -6.21 -7.94 -17.91
CA PHE A 39 -6.45 -8.43 -16.56
C PHE A 39 -7.17 -7.39 -15.70
N ASP A 40 -8.45 -7.65 -15.42
CA ASP A 40 -9.25 -6.75 -14.58
C ASP A 40 -8.99 -6.95 -13.08
N THR A 41 -8.17 -6.08 -12.49
CA THR A 41 -7.91 -6.07 -11.05
C THR A 41 -9.07 -5.54 -10.21
N ASP A 42 -10.04 -4.86 -10.81
CA ASP A 42 -11.16 -4.25 -10.06
C ASP A 42 -12.15 -5.33 -9.56
N ALA A 43 -12.09 -6.54 -10.15
CA ALA A 43 -12.85 -7.71 -9.70
C ALA A 43 -12.50 -8.18 -8.27
N PHE A 44 -11.42 -7.68 -7.67
CA PHE A 44 -10.99 -8.01 -6.31
C PHE A 44 -11.42 -6.98 -5.27
N GLY A 45 -12.06 -5.90 -5.71
CA GLY A 45 -12.49 -4.79 -4.87
C GLY A 45 -12.06 -3.45 -5.44
N THR A 46 -12.87 -2.42 -5.19
CA THR A 46 -12.64 -1.06 -5.71
C THR A 46 -12.57 -0.03 -4.58
N PHE A 47 -11.79 1.03 -4.77
CA PHE A 47 -11.75 2.17 -3.82
C PHE A 47 -13.07 2.93 -3.75
N THR A 48 -13.90 2.83 -4.79
CA THR A 48 -15.21 3.48 -4.90
C THR A 48 -16.35 2.68 -4.30
N ALA A 49 -16.06 1.52 -3.70
CA ALA A 49 -17.01 0.62 -3.07
C ALA A 49 -18.09 0.02 -4.00
N GLU A 50 -17.89 0.05 -5.33
CA GLU A 50 -18.78 -0.66 -6.27
C GLU A 50 -18.62 -2.18 -6.17
N VAL A 51 -17.39 -2.64 -5.92
CA VAL A 51 -17.07 -4.03 -5.60
C VAL A 51 -16.46 -4.07 -4.20
N ALA A 52 -17.12 -4.77 -3.29
CA ALA A 52 -16.62 -5.00 -1.94
C ALA A 52 -15.41 -5.95 -1.96
N ARG A 53 -14.47 -5.72 -1.04
CA ARG A 53 -13.36 -6.66 -0.84
C ARG A 53 -13.86 -7.91 -0.10
N ALA A 54 -13.46 -9.08 -0.58
CA ALA A 54 -13.85 -10.36 0.01
C ALA A 54 -12.94 -10.80 1.19
N GLY A 55 -11.77 -10.17 1.38
CA GLY A 55 -10.82 -10.53 2.42
C GLY A 55 -9.95 -9.36 2.86
N ASP A 56 -9.01 -9.62 3.78
CA ASP A 56 -8.03 -8.63 4.22
C ASP A 56 -7.09 -8.19 3.07
N PRO A 57 -6.38 -7.05 3.20
CA PRO A 57 -5.51 -6.54 2.13
C PRO A 57 -4.43 -7.53 1.68
N LEU A 58 -3.83 -8.29 2.61
CA LEU A 58 -2.78 -9.26 2.29
C LEU A 58 -3.35 -10.47 1.53
N THR A 59 -4.50 -10.99 1.95
CA THR A 59 -5.20 -12.05 1.21
C THR A 59 -5.62 -11.56 -0.18
N THR A 60 -6.10 -10.34 -0.29
CA THR A 60 -6.55 -9.74 -1.56
C THR A 60 -5.39 -9.58 -2.55
N VAL A 61 -4.24 -9.04 -2.12
CA VAL A 61 -3.07 -8.89 -3.00
C VAL A 61 -2.52 -10.24 -3.45
N ARG A 62 -2.55 -11.27 -2.58
CA ARG A 62 -2.14 -12.63 -2.92
C ARG A 62 -3.05 -13.24 -3.98
N GLN A 63 -4.37 -13.21 -3.78
CA GLN A 63 -5.34 -13.74 -4.74
C GLN A 63 -5.26 -13.03 -6.09
N LYS A 64 -5.06 -11.70 -6.07
CA LYS A 64 -4.84 -10.90 -7.28
C LYS A 64 -3.61 -11.36 -8.05
N CYS A 65 -2.48 -11.52 -7.37
CA CYS A 65 -1.24 -11.95 -8.00
C CYS A 65 -1.36 -13.37 -8.56
N LEU A 66 -1.93 -14.30 -7.80
CA LEU A 66 -2.14 -15.69 -8.24
C LEU A 66 -3.00 -15.80 -9.50
N ARG A 67 -4.16 -15.13 -9.53
CA ARG A 67 -5.04 -15.16 -10.70
C ARG A 67 -4.42 -14.48 -11.92
N ALA A 68 -3.63 -13.41 -11.72
CA ALA A 68 -2.91 -12.77 -12.82
C ALA A 68 -1.88 -13.74 -13.43
N LEU A 69 -1.15 -14.47 -12.59
CA LEU A 69 -0.19 -15.49 -13.03
C LEU A 69 -0.85 -16.66 -13.75
N GLU A 70 -2.00 -17.14 -13.24
CA GLU A 70 -2.77 -18.21 -13.88
C GLU A 70 -3.28 -17.79 -15.26
N ALA A 71 -3.88 -16.60 -15.37
CA ALA A 71 -4.40 -16.07 -16.63
C ALA A 71 -3.32 -15.86 -17.70
N ASN A 72 -2.10 -15.53 -17.27
CA ASN A 72 -0.96 -15.26 -18.16
C ASN A 72 0.00 -16.46 -18.31
N HIS A 73 -0.32 -17.62 -17.72
CA HIS A 73 0.54 -18.81 -17.72
C HIS A 73 1.99 -18.53 -17.29
N CYS A 74 2.16 -17.70 -16.25
CA CYS A 74 3.46 -17.28 -15.73
C CYS A 74 3.71 -17.81 -14.31
N ASP A 75 4.98 -17.80 -13.90
CA ASP A 75 5.41 -18.34 -12.59
C ASP A 75 5.98 -17.28 -11.64
N LEU A 76 6.20 -16.05 -12.11
CA LEU A 76 6.78 -14.95 -11.34
C LEU A 76 5.94 -13.68 -11.51
N GLY A 77 5.47 -13.12 -10.40
CA GLY A 77 4.62 -11.94 -10.43
C GLY A 77 4.75 -11.07 -9.20
N VAL A 78 4.40 -9.80 -9.36
CA VAL A 78 4.27 -8.83 -8.29
C VAL A 78 2.89 -8.19 -8.34
N ALA A 79 2.33 -7.87 -7.18
CA ALA A 79 1.08 -7.15 -7.05
C ALA A 79 1.15 -6.18 -5.87
N SER A 80 0.34 -5.12 -5.90
CA SER A 80 0.15 -4.25 -4.74
C SER A 80 -1.33 -4.00 -4.42
N GLU A 81 -1.67 -3.91 -3.15
CA GLU A 81 -3.01 -3.56 -2.66
C GLU A 81 -2.91 -2.47 -1.58
N GLY A 82 -3.73 -1.44 -1.72
CA GLY A 82 -3.72 -0.29 -0.82
C GLY A 82 -5.01 -0.17 -0.04
N SER A 83 -4.96 0.33 1.18
CA SER A 83 -6.13 0.70 1.97
C SER A 83 -5.93 2.05 2.63
N PHE A 84 -7.00 2.84 2.68
CA PHE A 84 -7.00 4.13 3.34
C PHE A 84 -7.93 4.08 4.53
N GLY A 85 -7.49 4.66 5.66
CA GLY A 85 -8.30 4.66 6.86
C GLY A 85 -7.52 5.16 8.09
N PRO A 86 -8.09 4.97 9.28
CA PRO A 86 -7.43 5.28 10.54
C PRO A 86 -6.07 4.58 10.69
N HIS A 87 -5.06 5.29 11.17
CA HIS A 87 -3.75 4.72 11.44
C HIS A 87 -3.86 3.68 12.57
N PRO A 88 -3.23 2.50 12.47
CA PRO A 88 -3.39 1.41 13.45
C PRO A 88 -3.01 1.79 14.89
N ALA A 89 -2.06 2.71 15.05
CA ALA A 89 -1.64 3.22 16.36
C ALA A 89 -2.35 4.52 16.77
N SER A 90 -3.09 5.18 15.87
CA SER A 90 -3.78 6.44 16.16
C SER A 90 -5.04 6.56 15.28
N PRO A 91 -6.24 6.27 15.82
CA PRO A 91 -7.46 6.18 15.02
C PRO A 91 -7.92 7.52 14.43
N PHE A 92 -7.37 8.65 14.90
CA PHE A 92 -7.72 9.99 14.44
C PHE A 92 -6.88 10.46 13.24
N VAL A 93 -5.81 9.74 12.90
CA VAL A 93 -4.93 10.09 11.79
C VAL A 93 -5.26 9.21 10.59
N ARG A 94 -5.47 9.80 9.41
CA ARG A 94 -5.65 9.04 8.18
C ARG A 94 -4.29 8.56 7.66
N ALA A 95 -4.25 7.32 7.20
CA ALA A 95 -3.05 6.70 6.65
C ALA A 95 -3.37 5.96 5.36
N ASP A 96 -2.37 5.94 4.49
CA ASP A 96 -2.25 4.99 3.38
C ASP A 96 -1.49 3.77 3.88
N GLU A 97 -2.06 2.59 3.68
CA GLU A 97 -1.40 1.31 3.92
C GLU A 97 -1.29 0.56 2.59
N GLU A 98 -0.06 0.40 2.09
CA GLU A 98 0.24 -0.31 0.85
C GLU A 98 0.95 -1.63 1.15
N TRP A 99 0.38 -2.71 0.63
CA TRP A 99 0.98 -4.03 0.58
C TRP A 99 1.57 -4.26 -0.81
N VAL A 100 2.82 -4.72 -0.87
CA VAL A 100 3.44 -5.22 -2.10
C VAL A 100 3.88 -6.66 -1.86
N LEU A 101 3.54 -7.54 -2.79
CA LEU A 101 3.83 -8.96 -2.72
C LEU A 101 4.47 -9.43 -4.02
N LEU A 102 5.57 -10.17 -3.91
CA LEU A 102 6.22 -10.92 -4.98
C LEU A 102 5.96 -12.41 -4.77
N LEU A 103 5.49 -13.08 -5.81
CA LEU A 103 5.26 -14.52 -5.84
C LEU A 103 6.12 -15.18 -6.90
N ASP A 104 6.79 -16.26 -6.52
CA ASP A 104 7.52 -17.14 -7.40
C ASP A 104 7.06 -18.58 -7.20
N ARG A 105 6.20 -19.04 -8.10
CA ARG A 105 5.61 -20.39 -8.08
C ARG A 105 6.64 -21.48 -8.35
N LYS A 106 7.69 -21.17 -9.13
CA LYS A 106 8.72 -22.15 -9.50
C LYS A 106 9.52 -22.60 -8.28
N HIS A 107 9.77 -21.67 -7.35
CA HIS A 107 10.56 -21.93 -6.14
C HIS A 107 9.71 -21.92 -4.86
N ASN A 108 8.38 -21.90 -4.98
CA ASN A 108 7.43 -21.82 -3.87
C ASN A 108 7.79 -20.71 -2.86
N LEU A 109 7.99 -19.50 -3.37
CA LEU A 109 8.47 -18.36 -2.61
C LEU A 109 7.43 -17.22 -2.65
N GLU A 110 7.15 -16.67 -1.48
CA GLU A 110 6.32 -15.47 -1.29
C GLU A 110 7.12 -14.44 -0.48
N ILE A 111 7.24 -13.22 -1.00
CA ILE A 111 7.88 -12.11 -0.31
C ILE A 111 6.88 -10.97 -0.19
N THR A 112 6.64 -10.53 1.04
CA THR A 112 5.65 -9.50 1.35
C THR A 112 6.27 -8.33 2.09
N VAL A 113 5.81 -7.13 1.75
CA VAL A 113 6.14 -5.87 2.43
C VAL A 113 4.86 -5.07 2.65
N ARG A 114 4.83 -4.37 3.78
CA ARG A 114 3.77 -3.44 4.18
C ARG A 114 4.42 -2.08 4.44
N GLU A 115 3.89 -1.05 3.83
CA GLU A 115 4.29 0.35 4.03
C GLU A 115 3.09 1.14 4.54
N ILE A 116 3.29 1.97 5.56
CA ILE A 116 2.25 2.87 6.09
C ILE A 116 2.76 4.31 5.95
N SER A 117 1.97 5.15 5.29
CA SER A 117 2.25 6.57 5.10
C SER A 117 1.15 7.44 5.71
N LEU A 118 1.57 8.47 6.46
CA LEU A 118 0.67 9.55 6.89
C LEU A 118 0.53 10.65 5.84
N ASN A 119 1.41 10.65 4.83
CA ASN A 119 1.30 11.56 3.70
C ASN A 119 0.25 11.02 2.74
N THR A 120 -0.99 11.48 2.91
CA THR A 120 -2.13 11.13 2.06
C THR A 120 -3.11 12.30 1.99
N ASN A 121 -3.70 12.51 0.82
CA ASN A 121 -4.80 13.46 0.63
C ASN A 121 -6.18 12.83 0.86
N PHE A 122 -6.25 11.57 1.33
CA PHE A 122 -7.50 10.83 1.50
C PHE A 122 -8.55 11.64 2.28
N ASN A 123 -9.57 12.09 1.56
CA ASN A 123 -10.62 12.94 2.11
C ASN A 123 -11.90 12.86 1.27
N GLY A 124 -13.02 13.22 1.88
CA GLY A 124 -14.28 13.41 1.18
C GLY A 124 -15.28 14.18 2.03
N GLN A 125 -16.13 14.96 1.38
CA GLN A 125 -17.16 15.76 2.04
C GLN A 125 -18.34 16.07 1.10
N THR A 126 -19.50 16.36 1.69
CA THR A 126 -20.63 16.91 0.96
C THR A 126 -20.44 18.41 0.75
N VAL A 127 -20.62 18.88 -0.48
CA VAL A 127 -20.53 20.28 -0.89
C VAL A 127 -21.86 20.72 -1.52
N ALA A 128 -22.28 21.95 -1.21
CA ALA A 128 -23.53 22.54 -1.68
C ALA A 128 -23.34 23.84 -2.49
N SER A 129 -22.10 24.16 -2.86
CA SER A 129 -21.78 25.32 -3.69
C SER A 129 -20.48 25.11 -4.49
N GLU A 130 -20.28 25.89 -5.56
CA GLU A 130 -19.03 25.85 -6.34
C GLU A 130 -17.85 26.29 -5.46
N GLU A 131 -18.02 27.26 -4.56
CA GLU A 131 -16.95 27.73 -3.67
C GLU A 131 -16.46 26.62 -2.73
N ALA A 132 -17.40 25.87 -2.13
CA ALA A 132 -17.06 24.74 -1.25
C ALA A 132 -16.38 23.59 -2.03
N LEU A 133 -16.80 23.37 -3.28
CA LEU A 133 -16.17 22.39 -4.17
C LEU A 133 -14.71 22.77 -4.48
N TRP A 134 -14.46 24.02 -4.85
CA TRP A 134 -13.12 24.49 -5.19
C TRP A 134 -12.20 24.54 -3.96
N ALA A 135 -12.72 24.90 -2.79
CA ALA A 135 -11.98 24.82 -1.54
C ALA A 135 -11.56 23.37 -1.21
N PHE A 136 -12.45 22.39 -1.45
CA PHE A 136 -12.09 20.98 -1.32
C PHE A 136 -11.01 20.58 -2.33
N ALA A 137 -11.19 20.95 -3.59
CA ALA A 137 -10.29 20.58 -4.68
C ALA A 137 -8.86 21.05 -4.40
N ASP A 138 -8.69 22.29 -3.94
CA ASP A 138 -7.39 22.85 -3.55
C ASP A 138 -6.75 22.06 -2.40
N ALA A 139 -7.50 21.82 -1.31
CA ALA A 139 -7.04 21.02 -0.17
C ALA A 139 -6.71 19.57 -0.55
N ALA A 140 -7.37 19.03 -1.57
CA ALA A 140 -7.15 17.70 -2.12
C ALA A 140 -5.99 17.62 -3.13
N LEU A 141 -5.27 18.72 -3.38
CA LEU A 141 -4.18 18.83 -4.35
C LEU A 141 -4.60 18.69 -5.81
N PHE A 142 -5.86 18.98 -6.14
CA PHE A 142 -6.35 19.02 -7.52
C PHE A 142 -5.70 20.17 -8.30
N PRO A 143 -5.35 20.03 -9.59
CA PRO A 143 -5.60 18.89 -10.49
C PRO A 143 -4.47 17.87 -10.54
N SER A 144 -3.41 18.02 -9.74
CA SER A 144 -2.34 17.01 -9.68
C SER A 144 -2.86 15.65 -9.20
N HIS A 145 -3.87 15.68 -8.33
CA HIS A 145 -4.64 14.54 -7.89
C HIS A 145 -6.05 14.59 -8.50
N GLY A 146 -6.58 13.44 -8.92
CA GLY A 146 -7.93 13.33 -9.44
C GLY A 146 -8.98 13.40 -8.34
N LEU A 147 -10.21 13.72 -8.73
CA LEU A 147 -11.38 13.73 -7.87
C LEU A 147 -12.46 12.76 -8.36
N ILE A 148 -13.34 12.40 -7.44
CA ILE A 148 -14.56 11.64 -7.68
C ILE A 148 -15.73 12.47 -7.15
N LEU A 149 -16.83 12.47 -7.90
CA LEU A 149 -18.09 13.06 -7.49
C LEU A 149 -19.21 12.01 -7.54
N ARG A 150 -20.07 12.02 -6.53
CA ARG A 150 -21.27 11.19 -6.43
C ARG A 150 -22.38 11.95 -5.68
N ARG A 151 -23.61 11.45 -5.68
CA ARG A 151 -24.76 12.15 -5.06
C ARG A 151 -24.68 12.19 -3.53
N ALA A 152 -24.27 11.08 -2.92
CA ALA A 152 -24.05 10.94 -1.48
C ALA A 152 -22.85 10.00 -1.23
N ALA A 153 -22.27 10.04 -0.03
CA ALA A 153 -21.07 9.26 0.32
C ALA A 153 -21.26 7.75 0.12
N ASP A 154 -22.48 7.26 0.37
CA ASP A 154 -22.89 5.86 0.32
C ASP A 154 -23.65 5.50 -0.96
N ASP A 155 -23.84 6.42 -1.91
CA ASP A 155 -24.49 6.13 -3.20
C ASP A 155 -23.51 5.37 -4.12
N PRO A 156 -23.79 4.11 -4.48
CA PRO A 156 -22.96 3.35 -5.41
C PRO A 156 -23.28 3.69 -6.88
N THR A 157 -24.33 4.48 -7.13
CA THR A 157 -24.79 4.84 -8.47
C THR A 157 -24.38 6.27 -8.83
N GLY A 158 -24.25 6.54 -10.14
CA GLY A 158 -23.95 7.90 -10.61
C GLY A 158 -22.57 8.43 -10.23
N ILE A 159 -21.59 7.55 -10.01
CA ILE A 159 -20.21 7.94 -9.65
C ILE A 159 -19.47 8.44 -10.90
N ILE A 160 -18.99 9.68 -10.84
CA ILE A 160 -18.13 10.27 -11.86
C ILE A 160 -16.69 10.27 -11.33
N LYS A 161 -15.82 9.48 -11.94
CA LYS A 161 -14.43 9.28 -11.47
C LYS A 161 -13.42 9.81 -12.47
N GLY A 162 -12.16 9.95 -12.03
CA GLY A 162 -11.06 10.33 -12.91
C GLY A 162 -11.18 11.77 -13.42
N ILE A 163 -11.75 12.64 -12.58
CA ILE A 163 -11.86 14.06 -12.86
C ILE A 163 -10.47 14.66 -12.63
N THR A 164 -9.84 15.15 -13.69
CA THR A 164 -8.46 15.68 -13.65
C THR A 164 -8.34 17.08 -14.25
N THR A 165 -9.44 17.70 -14.67
CA THR A 165 -9.43 19.06 -15.22
C THR A 165 -10.56 19.91 -14.64
N SER A 166 -10.32 21.22 -14.55
CA SER A 166 -11.28 22.14 -13.97
C SER A 166 -12.63 22.13 -14.70
N GLU A 167 -12.59 21.95 -16.02
CA GLU A 167 -13.79 21.82 -16.84
C GLU A 167 -14.57 20.54 -16.54
N GLN A 168 -13.89 19.40 -16.41
CA GLN A 168 -14.53 18.14 -16.00
C GLN A 168 -15.18 18.28 -14.63
N LEU A 169 -14.47 18.89 -13.67
CA LEU A 169 -14.96 19.09 -12.31
C LEU A 169 -16.25 19.92 -12.29
N ARG A 170 -16.24 21.05 -13.01
CA ARG A 170 -17.42 21.92 -13.11
C ARG A 170 -18.61 21.22 -13.74
N ARG A 171 -18.41 20.52 -14.87
CA ARG A 171 -19.48 19.77 -15.56
C ARG A 171 -20.05 18.65 -14.68
N ALA A 172 -19.17 17.89 -14.02
CA ALA A 172 -19.57 16.81 -13.13
C ALA A 172 -20.37 17.32 -11.93
N PHE A 173 -19.93 18.44 -11.33
CA PHE A 173 -20.63 19.07 -10.22
C PHE A 173 -22.00 19.61 -10.63
N GLN A 174 -22.09 20.35 -11.73
CA GLN A 174 -23.37 20.88 -12.22
C GLN A 174 -24.40 19.78 -12.49
N LYS A 175 -23.95 18.64 -13.04
CA LYS A 175 -24.82 17.49 -13.26
C LYS A 175 -25.38 16.95 -11.94
N ILE A 176 -24.51 16.60 -10.99
CA ILE A 176 -24.94 15.99 -9.72
C ILE A 176 -25.73 17.00 -8.87
N TYR A 177 -25.25 18.23 -8.78
CA TYR A 177 -25.92 19.30 -8.03
C TYR A 177 -27.31 19.59 -8.59
N GLY A 178 -27.51 19.57 -9.91
CA GLY A 178 -28.83 19.75 -10.52
C GLY A 178 -29.83 18.65 -10.16
N GLU A 179 -29.37 17.46 -9.81
CA GLU A 179 -30.22 16.31 -9.44
C GLU A 179 -30.53 16.25 -7.94
N SER A 180 -29.59 16.67 -7.07
CA SER A 180 -29.69 16.49 -5.60
C SER A 180 -29.54 17.76 -4.76
N GLY A 181 -29.24 18.91 -5.35
CA GLY A 181 -28.98 20.16 -4.62
C GLY A 181 -27.68 20.17 -3.79
N SER A 182 -26.91 19.09 -3.86
CA SER A 182 -25.57 18.93 -3.27
C SER A 182 -24.83 17.81 -3.99
N ALA A 183 -23.52 17.72 -3.79
CA ALA A 183 -22.69 16.63 -4.28
C ALA A 183 -21.73 16.17 -3.19
N TYR A 184 -21.41 14.87 -3.14
CA TYR A 184 -20.31 14.36 -2.35
C TYR A 184 -19.06 14.28 -3.23
N VAL A 185 -18.02 15.01 -2.81
CA VAL A 185 -16.71 15.03 -3.47
C VAL A 185 -15.72 14.26 -2.62
N GLU A 186 -14.88 13.45 -3.25
CA GLU A 186 -13.78 12.73 -2.60
C GLU A 186 -12.54 12.67 -3.49
N THR A 187 -11.41 12.39 -2.87
CA THR A 187 -10.14 12.19 -3.57
C THR A 187 -10.15 10.88 -4.35
N ASP A 188 -9.70 10.91 -5.61
CA ASP A 188 -9.54 9.69 -6.40
C ASP A 188 -8.29 8.94 -5.95
N MET A 189 -8.47 7.97 -5.06
CA MET A 189 -7.35 7.21 -4.50
C MET A 189 -6.80 6.16 -5.47
N ARG A 190 -7.33 6.01 -6.68
CA ARG A 190 -6.78 5.06 -7.66
C ARG A 190 -5.40 5.55 -8.10
N ALA A 191 -4.47 4.61 -8.14
CA ALA A 191 -3.04 4.84 -8.37
C ALA A 191 -2.70 5.86 -9.48
N LEU A 192 -3.33 5.72 -10.64
CA LEU A 192 -3.06 6.56 -11.80
C LEU A 192 -3.51 8.03 -11.65
N TYR A 193 -4.39 8.32 -10.68
CA TYR A 193 -4.91 9.65 -10.38
C TYR A 193 -4.32 10.23 -9.08
N ASN A 194 -3.43 9.51 -8.41
CA ASN A 194 -2.91 9.91 -7.11
C ASN A 194 -1.38 9.77 -7.05
N PRO A 195 -0.64 10.83 -7.43
CA PRO A 195 0.83 10.85 -7.35
C PRO A 195 1.37 10.56 -5.96
N THR A 196 0.70 11.02 -4.90
CA THR A 196 1.11 10.76 -3.51
C THR A 196 1.11 9.27 -3.21
N ARG A 197 0.04 8.56 -3.58
CA ARG A 197 -0.03 7.10 -3.48
C ARG A 197 1.03 6.41 -4.33
N MET A 198 1.36 6.93 -5.53
CA MET A 198 2.44 6.35 -6.36
C MET A 198 3.79 6.39 -5.69
N ALA A 199 4.11 7.46 -4.97
CA ALA A 199 5.32 7.52 -4.17
C ALA A 199 5.31 6.47 -3.03
N VAL A 200 4.16 6.19 -2.42
CA VAL A 200 4.05 5.14 -1.39
C VAL A 200 4.25 3.74 -1.99
N ILE A 201 3.67 3.45 -3.16
CA ILE A 201 3.88 2.18 -3.87
C ILE A 201 5.34 2.01 -4.30
N GLU A 202 5.98 3.09 -4.77
CA GLU A 202 7.41 3.11 -5.11
C GLU A 202 8.25 2.74 -3.89
N LYS A 203 8.00 3.38 -2.74
CA LYS A 203 8.69 3.10 -1.47
C LYS A 203 8.49 1.66 -1.02
N ALA A 204 7.25 1.16 -1.07
CA ALA A 204 6.93 -0.23 -0.73
C ALA A 204 7.64 -1.22 -1.67
N THR A 205 7.78 -0.87 -2.96
CA THR A 205 8.51 -1.68 -3.94
C THR A 205 10.01 -1.67 -3.69
N ALA A 206 10.60 -0.54 -3.32
CA ALA A 206 12.01 -0.46 -2.93
C ALA A 206 12.30 -1.35 -1.70
N ALA A 207 11.40 -1.33 -0.71
CA ALA A 207 11.49 -2.21 0.45
C ALA A 207 11.31 -3.69 0.08
N LEU A 208 10.44 -4.02 -0.88
CA LEU A 208 10.31 -5.37 -1.43
C LEU A 208 11.61 -5.84 -2.09
N VAL A 209 12.23 -4.98 -2.90
CA VAL A 209 13.52 -5.26 -3.54
C VAL A 209 14.60 -5.54 -2.50
N ALA A 210 14.72 -4.69 -1.46
CA ALA A 210 15.68 -4.90 -0.39
C ALA A 210 15.45 -6.24 0.33
N LYS A 211 14.19 -6.60 0.59
CA LYS A 211 13.83 -7.89 1.20
C LYS A 211 14.13 -9.08 0.27
N ALA A 212 13.88 -8.93 -1.04
CA ALA A 212 14.18 -9.95 -2.04
C ALA A 212 15.70 -10.16 -2.24
N GLN A 213 16.52 -9.15 -2.02
CA GLN A 213 17.98 -9.27 -2.07
C GLN A 213 18.58 -9.81 -0.77
N SER A 214 17.83 -9.79 0.33
CA SER A 214 18.25 -10.35 1.60
C SER A 214 18.06 -11.87 1.60
N CYS A 215 19.18 -12.59 1.44
CA CYS A 215 19.19 -14.06 1.39
C CYS A 215 19.34 -14.68 2.77
N CYS A 216 18.71 -15.84 2.97
CA CYS A 216 18.89 -16.64 4.17
C CYS A 216 20.35 -17.10 4.30
N PRO A 217 21.01 -16.93 5.45
CA PRO A 217 22.40 -17.35 5.63
C PRO A 217 22.57 -18.88 5.61
N GLN A 218 21.50 -19.65 5.82
CA GLN A 218 21.55 -21.11 5.85
C GLN A 218 21.25 -21.76 4.49
N CYS A 219 20.23 -21.27 3.76
CA CYS A 219 19.80 -21.88 2.50
C CYS A 219 19.91 -20.97 1.28
N ALA A 220 20.45 -19.76 1.45
CA ALA A 220 20.62 -18.73 0.41
C ALA A 220 19.31 -18.27 -0.28
N MET A 221 18.13 -18.67 0.20
CA MET A 221 16.86 -18.24 -0.41
C MET A 221 16.59 -16.76 -0.15
N PRO A 222 16.15 -16.00 -1.19
CA PRO A 222 15.63 -14.64 -1.06
C PRO A 222 14.51 -14.49 -0.03
N GLY A 223 14.33 -13.28 0.48
CA GLY A 223 13.19 -12.93 1.34
C GLY A 223 13.46 -13.07 2.84
N PHE A 224 14.71 -13.30 3.25
CA PHE A 224 15.08 -13.37 4.65
C PHE A 224 14.99 -11.98 5.28
N GLY A 225 14.06 -11.80 6.22
CA GLY A 225 13.78 -10.49 6.77
C GLY A 225 13.03 -10.59 8.08
N ILE A 226 12.70 -9.41 8.62
CA ILE A 226 11.97 -9.29 9.87
C ILE A 226 10.57 -9.90 9.72
N THR A 227 10.22 -10.81 10.62
CA THR A 227 8.89 -11.42 10.73
C THR A 227 8.14 -10.97 11.99
N ALA A 228 8.86 -10.54 13.02
CA ALA A 228 8.27 -9.99 14.23
C ALA A 228 9.18 -8.97 14.91
N ALA A 229 8.56 -8.02 15.60
CA ALA A 229 9.22 -7.08 16.49
C ALA A 229 8.81 -7.39 17.93
N ARG A 230 9.77 -7.72 18.79
CA ARG A 230 9.53 -7.94 20.21
C ARG A 230 9.70 -6.62 20.97
N ARG A 231 8.62 -6.18 21.60
CA ARG A 231 8.62 -5.01 22.50
C ARG A 231 9.17 -5.38 23.88
N GLY A 232 9.39 -4.38 24.72
CA GLY A 232 9.86 -4.56 26.10
C GLY A 232 11.31 -4.14 26.31
N LEU A 233 11.76 -3.08 25.62
CA LEU A 233 13.03 -2.44 25.96
C LEU A 233 12.94 -1.90 27.40
N ALA A 234 13.96 -2.13 28.22
CA ALA A 234 13.89 -1.78 29.63
C ALA A 234 13.93 -0.25 29.84
N CYS A 235 13.05 0.29 30.67
CA CYS A 235 13.12 1.70 31.08
C CYS A 235 14.44 2.00 31.80
N GLY A 236 15.07 3.12 31.45
CA GLY A 236 16.35 3.53 32.04
C GLY A 236 16.29 3.88 33.52
N LEU A 237 15.10 4.20 34.04
CA LEU A 237 14.87 4.57 35.44
C LEU A 237 14.36 3.39 36.28
N CYS A 238 13.19 2.83 35.94
CA CYS A 238 12.54 1.79 36.76
C CYS A 238 12.82 0.35 36.29
N GLY A 239 13.41 0.15 35.11
CA GLY A 239 13.68 -1.17 34.54
C GLY A 239 12.45 -1.89 33.96
N SER A 240 11.23 -1.37 34.13
CA SER A 240 10.02 -1.97 33.56
C SER A 240 10.08 -2.01 32.02
N PRO A 241 9.47 -3.03 31.38
CA PRO A 241 9.42 -3.14 29.93
C PRO A 241 8.56 -2.02 29.33
N THR A 242 9.07 -1.32 28.32
CA THR A 242 8.34 -0.28 27.59
C THR A 242 7.73 -0.81 26.29
N ARG A 243 6.97 0.03 25.60
CA ARG A 243 6.40 -0.27 24.27
C ARG A 243 7.46 -0.27 23.15
N SER A 244 8.68 0.16 23.45
CA SER A 244 9.76 0.22 22.47
C SER A 244 10.27 -1.17 22.09
N VAL A 245 10.75 -1.28 20.84
CA VAL A 245 11.31 -2.50 20.28
C VAL A 245 12.61 -2.86 21.01
N ARG A 246 12.65 -4.08 21.54
CA ARG A 246 13.84 -4.69 22.13
C ARG A 246 14.63 -5.49 21.11
N SER A 247 13.94 -6.22 20.25
CA SER A 247 14.57 -7.09 19.25
C SER A 247 13.70 -7.28 18.01
N TYR A 248 14.35 -7.63 16.92
CA TYR A 248 13.70 -8.15 15.71
C TYR A 248 13.96 -9.65 15.57
N GLU A 249 12.91 -10.38 15.20
CA GLU A 249 13.02 -11.75 14.74
C GLU A 249 13.10 -11.75 13.23
N TYR A 250 14.12 -12.42 12.70
CA TYR A 250 14.25 -12.73 11.30
C TYR A 250 13.95 -14.19 11.10
N ALA A 251 13.23 -14.54 10.04
CA ALA A 251 12.98 -15.92 9.68
C ALA A 251 13.03 -16.14 8.17
N CYS A 252 13.48 -17.33 7.77
CA CYS A 252 13.43 -17.82 6.41
C CYS A 252 12.17 -18.65 6.22
N GLN A 253 11.30 -18.26 5.27
CA GLN A 253 10.09 -19.02 4.97
C GLN A 253 10.37 -20.37 4.31
N HIS A 254 11.54 -20.55 3.69
CA HIS A 254 11.90 -21.78 2.99
C HIS A 254 12.45 -22.87 3.94
N CYS A 255 13.49 -22.56 4.73
CA CYS A 255 14.14 -23.56 5.60
C CYS A 255 13.77 -23.44 7.09
N GLY A 256 12.99 -22.42 7.47
CA GLY A 256 12.63 -22.17 8.87
C GLY A 256 13.74 -21.60 9.74
N PHE A 257 14.93 -21.32 9.20
CA PHE A 257 16.01 -20.68 9.95
C PHE A 257 15.54 -19.35 10.53
N ALA A 258 15.71 -19.17 11.84
CA ALA A 258 15.35 -17.95 12.55
C ALA A 258 16.54 -17.42 13.36
N LYS A 259 16.64 -16.09 13.46
CA LYS A 259 17.59 -15.41 14.37
C LYS A 259 16.90 -14.24 15.05
N GLU A 260 17.27 -13.98 16.30
CA GLU A 260 16.89 -12.77 17.02
C GLU A 260 18.05 -11.78 16.98
N GLU A 261 17.76 -10.54 16.64
CA GLU A 261 18.70 -9.43 16.70
C GLU A 261 18.26 -8.47 17.81
N LEU A 262 19.07 -8.38 18.87
CA LEU A 262 18.83 -7.50 20.00
C LEU A 262 19.26 -6.07 19.68
N TYR A 263 18.50 -5.11 20.19
CA TYR A 263 18.78 -3.68 20.14
C TYR A 263 19.02 -3.16 18.71
N PRO A 264 18.07 -3.38 17.78
CA PRO A 264 18.24 -3.01 16.37
C PRO A 264 18.40 -1.50 16.14
N HIS A 265 18.06 -0.68 17.13
CA HIS A 265 18.23 0.77 17.11
C HIS A 265 19.46 1.23 17.93
N ALA A 266 20.41 0.32 18.19
CA ALA A 266 21.58 0.54 19.06
C ALA A 266 21.21 1.09 20.45
N LYS A 267 19.99 0.78 20.91
CA LYS A 267 19.39 1.30 22.13
C LYS A 267 19.08 0.15 23.07
N THR A 268 19.69 0.15 24.25
CA THR A 268 19.55 -0.90 25.27
C THR A 268 18.59 -0.54 26.40
N LYS A 269 18.29 0.75 26.55
CA LYS A 269 17.35 1.29 27.54
C LYS A 269 16.47 2.36 26.91
N GLU A 270 15.23 2.45 27.37
CA GLU A 270 14.27 3.46 26.95
C GLU A 270 14.26 4.67 27.90
N ASP A 271 14.03 5.86 27.35
CA ASP A 271 13.80 7.08 28.11
C ASP A 271 12.54 6.92 28.99
N PRO A 272 12.60 7.26 30.28
CA PRO A 272 11.44 7.19 31.18
C PRO A 272 10.19 7.93 30.66
N MET A 273 10.33 8.93 29.78
CA MET A 273 9.21 9.62 29.13
C MET A 273 8.31 8.70 28.29
N TYR A 274 8.82 7.57 27.81
CA TYR A 274 8.06 6.58 27.05
C TYR A 274 7.72 5.31 27.86
N CYS A 275 7.84 5.37 29.19
CA CYS A 275 7.53 4.27 30.08
C CYS A 275 6.15 4.47 30.72
N ASP A 276 5.20 3.58 30.42
CA ASP A 276 3.84 3.57 31.00
C ASP A 276 3.81 3.56 32.55
N PHE A 277 4.93 3.25 33.23
CA PHE A 277 5.05 3.32 34.69
C PHE A 277 5.67 4.62 35.21
N CYS A 278 6.65 5.18 34.50
CA CYS A 278 7.31 6.43 34.93
C CYS A 278 6.58 7.68 34.41
N ASN A 279 5.92 7.55 33.26
CA ASN A 279 5.12 8.55 32.59
C ASN A 279 3.85 7.88 32.02
N PRO A 280 2.87 7.56 32.90
CA PRO A 280 1.62 6.90 32.52
C PRO A 280 0.76 7.72 31.56
#